data_AF-A0A498AKC2-F1
#
_entry.id   AF-A0A498AKC2-F1
#
_cell.length_a   1.000
_cell.length_b   1.000
_cell.length_c   1.000
_cell.angle_alpha   90.00
_cell.angle_beta   90.00
_cell.angle_gamma   90.00
#
_symmetry.space_group_name_H-M   'P 1'
#
loop_
_entity.id
_entity.type
_entity.pdbx_description
1 polymer ?
#
loop_
_entity_poly.entity_id
_entity_poly.type
_entity_poly.pdbx_seq_one_letter_code
_entity_poly.pdbx_strand_id
1 'polypeptide(L)'
;MNNSHTSLSRRRILLGAAAASAVTVTGAAAAHAAPSTAAPAGEAPPARGARHLVVRDRIAGARLAGGPARFQADLHERLDAWLAFWSANSPRVWSTPVEVEGRVGAGGDTFTLHAIRVTRDDETRDAFAAGRSDAAHLATLASLHHHFPAVRVEADGALRVADGPAGWSGSGEQVAFAVTACRELWGLRTADPTNWREHVSRAGHAIDPASRSGWAAFTRASLRRGLRTESY
;
A
#
# COMPACT_ATOMS: atom_id res chain seq x y z
N MET A 1 -38.95 13.57 1.95
CA MET A 1 -38.97 13.83 3.41
C MET A 1 -38.13 12.74 4.07
N ASN A 2 -36.82 12.93 4.17
CA ASN A 2 -36.04 13.61 5.20
C ASN A 2 -35.63 12.70 6.38
N ASN A 3 -34.32 12.48 6.44
CA ASN A 3 -33.44 12.32 7.60
C ASN A 3 -33.62 11.12 8.53
N SER A 4 -32.61 10.24 8.50
CA SER A 4 -31.89 9.82 9.71
C SER A 4 -30.45 9.45 9.34
N HIS A 5 -29.56 10.44 9.43
CA HIS A 5 -28.11 10.26 9.44
C HIS A 5 -27.72 9.68 10.80
N THR A 6 -27.42 8.38 10.86
CA THR A 6 -26.88 7.79 12.09
C THR A 6 -25.39 8.08 12.18
N SER A 7 -25.09 9.08 13.01
CA SER A 7 -23.78 9.51 13.49
C SER A 7 -22.91 8.31 13.90
N LEU A 8 -21.76 8.12 13.24
CA LEU A 8 -20.73 7.18 13.72
C LEU A 8 -19.96 7.85 14.86
N SER A 9 -20.28 7.37 16.06
CA SER A 9 -19.80 7.78 17.37
C SER A 9 -18.28 7.79 17.49
N ARG A 10 -17.75 8.95 17.89
CA ARG A 10 -16.41 9.12 18.47
C ARG A 10 -16.32 8.37 19.80
N ARG A 11 -15.39 7.40 19.95
CA ARG A 11 -14.54 7.20 21.15
C ARG A 11 -13.82 5.84 21.19
N ARG A 12 -12.48 5.89 21.21
CA ARG A 12 -11.51 5.27 22.16
C ARG A 12 -10.17 5.15 21.43
N ILE A 13 -9.28 6.13 21.59
CA ILE A 13 -8.30 6.32 22.69
C ILE A 13 -7.26 5.19 22.75
N LEU A 14 -6.03 5.62 22.45
CA LEU A 14 -4.72 4.98 22.46
C LEU A 14 -4.38 4.15 23.70
N LEU A 15 -3.63 3.07 23.48
CA LEU A 15 -2.56 2.47 24.30
C LEU A 15 -1.68 1.70 23.29
N GLY A 16 -0.35 1.82 23.14
CA GLY A 16 0.69 2.39 24.00
C GLY A 16 1.83 1.36 24.14
N ALA A 17 2.96 1.60 23.44
CA ALA A 17 4.36 1.17 23.70
C ALA A 17 4.67 -0.35 23.82
N ALA A 18 5.52 -0.93 22.94
CA ALA A 18 6.99 -0.91 22.89
C ALA A 18 7.69 -1.85 23.90
N ALA A 19 8.44 -2.83 23.38
CA ALA A 19 9.55 -3.45 24.08
C ALA A 19 10.67 -3.75 23.07
N ALA A 20 11.81 -3.13 23.32
CA ALA A 20 13.08 -3.29 22.62
C ALA A 20 13.95 -4.35 23.33
N SER A 21 15.07 -4.66 22.69
CA SER A 21 16.29 -5.37 23.18
C SER A 21 16.39 -6.82 22.72
N ALA A 22 17.58 -7.40 22.48
CA ALA A 22 18.93 -6.89 22.28
C ALA A 22 19.76 -8.08 21.72
N VAL A 23 20.84 -7.75 21.02
CA VAL A 23 21.83 -8.67 20.46
C VAL A 23 22.61 -9.36 21.58
N THR A 24 22.92 -10.65 21.42
CA THR A 24 24.11 -11.28 22.01
C THR A 24 24.82 -12.12 20.95
N VAL A 25 26.02 -11.66 20.58
CA VAL A 25 27.05 -12.40 19.87
C VAL A 25 27.88 -13.13 20.92
N THR A 26 28.08 -14.43 20.75
CA THR A 26 29.23 -15.16 21.30
C THR A 26 29.65 -16.23 20.30
N GLY A 27 30.87 -16.12 19.81
CA GLY A 27 31.50 -17.09 18.91
C GLY A 27 32.14 -18.26 19.66
N ALA A 28 32.50 -19.29 18.90
CA ALA A 28 33.56 -20.23 19.22
C ALA A 28 34.11 -20.83 17.91
N ALA A 29 35.42 -21.02 17.88
CA ALA A 29 36.25 -21.22 16.70
C ALA A 29 36.60 -22.70 16.41
N ALA A 30 37.16 -22.88 15.20
CA ALA A 30 38.23 -23.81 14.82
C ALA A 30 37.92 -25.22 14.28
N ALA A 31 38.24 -25.42 12.99
CA ALA A 31 38.97 -26.55 12.37
C ALA A 31 39.26 -26.17 10.89
N HIS A 32 40.44 -25.70 10.48
CA HIS A 32 41.74 -26.33 10.18
C HIS A 32 41.85 -27.13 8.84
N ALA A 33 42.79 -26.65 7.99
CA ALA A 33 43.46 -27.24 6.81
C ALA A 33 42.63 -27.48 5.52
N ALA A 34 43.06 -27.28 4.26
CA ALA A 34 44.19 -26.67 3.53
C ALA A 34 43.82 -26.75 2.00
N PRO A 35 44.73 -26.62 1.01
CA PRO A 35 45.09 -25.41 0.25
C PRO A 35 44.56 -25.31 -1.21
N SER A 36 44.63 -24.09 -1.74
CA SER A 36 44.80 -23.65 -3.14
C SER A 36 44.00 -24.30 -4.29
N THR A 37 43.06 -23.53 -4.83
CA THR A 37 42.95 -23.36 -6.28
C THR A 37 42.58 -21.91 -6.58
N ALA A 38 43.44 -21.22 -7.32
CA ALA A 38 43.11 -19.95 -7.92
C ALA A 38 41.98 -20.19 -8.93
N ALA A 39 40.80 -19.66 -8.62
CA ALA A 39 39.68 -19.55 -9.54
C ALA A 39 39.55 -18.06 -9.94
N PRO A 40 39.14 -17.76 -11.18
CA PRO A 40 39.20 -16.42 -11.74
C PRO A 40 38.32 -15.47 -10.93
N ALA A 41 38.61 -14.16 -11.02
CA ALA A 41 37.79 -13.08 -10.49
C ALA A 41 36.33 -13.21 -11.00
N GLY A 42 35.55 -14.05 -10.34
CA GLY A 42 34.12 -14.16 -10.50
C GLY A 42 33.52 -12.94 -9.82
N GLU A 43 32.83 -12.15 -10.62
CA GLU A 43 32.06 -11.00 -10.22
C GLU A 43 31.49 -11.18 -8.81
N ALA A 44 31.88 -10.28 -7.92
CA ALA A 44 31.15 -10.08 -6.69
C ALA A 44 29.65 -10.02 -7.07
N PRO A 45 28.76 -10.75 -6.36
CA PRO A 45 27.33 -10.59 -6.57
C PRO A 45 27.05 -9.09 -6.54
N PRO A 46 26.28 -8.53 -7.51
CA PRO A 46 26.18 -7.09 -7.67
C PRO A 46 25.87 -6.50 -6.31
N ALA A 47 26.83 -5.73 -5.77
CA ALA A 47 26.69 -5.05 -4.51
C ALA A 47 25.34 -4.35 -4.60
N ARG A 48 24.37 -4.80 -3.79
CA ARG A 48 22.98 -4.34 -3.80
C ARG A 48 23.02 -2.82 -4.02
N GLY A 49 22.68 -2.42 -5.25
CA GLY A 49 23.17 -1.20 -5.88
C GLY A 49 23.10 -0.02 -4.94
N ALA A 50 24.12 0.85 -4.96
CA ALA A 50 24.05 2.14 -4.29
C ALA A 50 22.67 2.75 -4.60
N ARG A 51 21.83 2.87 -3.56
CA ARG A 51 20.41 3.21 -3.73
C ARG A 51 20.32 4.56 -4.43
N HIS A 52 20.01 4.52 -5.72
CA HIS A 52 20.10 5.69 -6.57
C HIS A 52 18.92 6.62 -6.28
N LEU A 53 19.22 7.82 -5.79
CA LEU A 53 18.22 8.83 -5.52
C LEU A 53 17.96 9.68 -6.76
N VAL A 54 16.70 9.83 -7.12
CA VAL A 54 16.23 10.68 -8.21
C VAL A 54 15.38 11.81 -7.66
N VAL A 55 15.55 13.02 -8.20
CA VAL A 55 14.70 14.17 -7.89
C VAL A 55 13.52 14.16 -8.85
N ARG A 56 12.29 14.15 -8.31
CA ARG A 56 11.04 14.13 -9.06
C ARG A 56 10.02 15.05 -8.42
N ASP A 57 9.26 15.75 -9.24
CA ASP A 57 8.17 16.63 -8.86
C ASP A 57 6.80 16.05 -9.24
N ARG A 58 6.77 14.83 -9.77
CA ARG A 58 5.57 14.16 -10.28
C ARG A 58 5.53 12.68 -9.95
N ILE A 59 4.32 12.13 -9.90
CA ILE A 59 4.02 10.70 -9.87
C ILE A 59 2.98 10.43 -10.96
N ALA A 60 3.25 9.54 -11.91
CA ALA A 60 2.41 9.22 -13.07
C ALA A 60 1.83 10.45 -13.81
N GLY A 61 2.58 11.56 -13.84
CA GLY A 61 2.17 12.84 -14.43
C GLY A 61 1.51 13.84 -13.48
N ALA A 62 0.96 13.39 -12.34
CA ALA A 62 0.39 14.24 -11.30
C ALA A 62 1.47 15.01 -10.56
N ARG A 63 1.27 16.32 -10.31
CA ARG A 63 2.25 17.14 -9.57
C ARG A 63 2.31 16.74 -8.10
N LEU A 64 3.49 16.79 -7.51
CA LEU A 64 3.67 16.63 -6.06
C LEU A 64 3.43 17.98 -5.38
N ALA A 65 2.44 18.08 -4.49
CA ALA A 65 2.01 19.35 -3.88
C ALA A 65 3.13 20.07 -3.13
N GLY A 66 4.04 19.31 -2.50
CA GLY A 66 5.21 19.84 -1.78
C GLY A 66 6.40 20.24 -2.66
N GLY A 67 6.26 20.15 -3.99
CA GLY A 67 7.34 20.38 -4.94
C GLY A 67 8.25 19.16 -5.15
N PRO A 68 9.42 19.36 -5.78
CA PRO A 68 10.36 18.27 -6.06
C PRO A 68 10.85 17.57 -4.79
N ALA A 69 10.91 16.23 -4.82
CA ALA A 69 11.39 15.39 -3.73
C ALA A 69 12.39 14.33 -4.21
N ARG A 70 13.17 13.78 -3.28
CA ARG A 70 14.21 12.77 -3.54
C ARG A 70 13.67 11.37 -3.26
N PHE A 71 13.55 10.56 -4.29
CA PHE A 71 13.06 9.17 -4.20
C PHE A 71 14.18 8.20 -4.51
N GLN A 72 14.13 7.00 -3.97
CA GLN A 72 14.80 5.87 -4.60
C GLN A 72 14.10 5.57 -5.93
N ALA A 73 14.89 5.28 -6.97
CA ALA A 73 14.37 5.06 -8.32
C ALA A 73 13.27 4.00 -8.35
N ASP A 74 13.51 2.83 -7.75
CA ASP A 74 12.55 1.71 -7.74
C ASP A 74 11.22 2.07 -7.03
N LEU A 75 11.30 2.82 -5.92
CA LEU A 75 10.10 3.31 -5.23
C LEU A 75 9.30 4.25 -6.14
N HIS A 76 9.99 5.18 -6.82
CA HIS A 76 9.33 6.15 -7.70
C HIS A 76 8.66 5.46 -8.89
N GLU A 77 9.35 4.52 -9.55
CA GLU A 77 8.77 3.73 -10.64
C GLU A 77 7.54 2.93 -10.20
N ARG A 78 7.58 2.36 -8.99
CA ARG A 78 6.44 1.63 -8.42
C ARG A 78 5.28 2.57 -8.06
N LEU A 79 5.55 3.78 -7.57
CA LEU A 79 4.52 4.81 -7.33
C LEU A 79 3.87 5.25 -8.64
N ASP A 80 4.65 5.39 -9.72
CA ASP A 80 4.12 5.68 -11.05
C ASP A 80 3.17 4.57 -11.53
N ALA A 81 3.60 3.31 -11.44
CA ALA A 81 2.76 2.16 -11.77
C ALA A 81 1.49 2.09 -10.91
N TRP A 82 1.62 2.34 -9.60
CA TRP A 82 0.50 2.35 -8.67
C TRP A 82 -0.53 3.42 -9.03
N LEU A 83 -0.10 4.66 -9.27
CA LEU A 83 -1.03 5.75 -9.54
C LEU A 83 -1.70 5.59 -10.90
N ALA A 84 -0.98 5.09 -11.90
CA ALA A 84 -1.55 4.70 -13.19
C ALA A 84 -2.62 3.61 -13.02
N PHE A 85 -2.35 2.59 -12.21
CA PHE A 85 -3.32 1.53 -11.89
C PHE A 85 -4.55 2.07 -11.13
N TRP A 86 -4.35 2.94 -10.13
CA TRP A 86 -5.45 3.57 -9.41
C TRP A 86 -6.32 4.40 -10.35
N SER A 87 -5.69 5.20 -11.23
CA SER A 87 -6.39 6.00 -12.24
C SER A 87 -7.18 5.13 -13.21
N ALA A 88 -6.61 4.02 -13.70
CA ALA A 88 -7.27 3.11 -14.63
C ALA A 88 -8.50 2.40 -14.05
N ASN A 89 -8.65 2.37 -12.72
CA ASN A 89 -9.80 1.79 -12.03
C ASN A 89 -10.72 2.85 -11.38
N SER A 90 -10.44 4.14 -11.62
CA SER A 90 -11.23 5.25 -11.12
C SER A 90 -12.44 5.56 -12.02
N PRO A 91 -13.48 6.25 -11.50
CA PRO A 91 -14.63 6.64 -12.30
C PRO A 91 -14.22 7.42 -13.54
N ARG A 92 -14.80 7.08 -14.70
CA ARG A 92 -14.47 7.72 -15.99
C ARG A 92 -14.80 9.22 -16.05
N VAL A 93 -15.67 9.68 -15.14
CA VAL A 93 -16.02 11.10 -15.00
C VAL A 93 -14.93 11.91 -14.30
N TRP A 94 -13.92 11.26 -13.73
CA TRP A 94 -12.75 11.92 -13.16
C TRP A 94 -11.66 12.02 -14.23
N SER A 95 -10.88 13.09 -14.18
CA SER A 95 -9.62 13.16 -14.90
C SER A 95 -8.63 12.13 -14.35
N THR A 96 -7.50 11.96 -15.05
CA THR A 96 -6.31 11.41 -14.41
C THR A 96 -5.90 12.29 -13.21
N PRO A 97 -5.23 11.73 -12.19
CA PRO A 97 -4.71 12.51 -11.07
C PRO A 97 -3.91 13.73 -11.54
N VAL A 98 -4.27 14.91 -11.03
CA VAL A 98 -3.60 16.18 -11.37
C VAL A 98 -2.58 16.57 -10.32
N GLU A 99 -2.82 16.20 -9.06
CA GLU A 99 -1.94 16.45 -7.94
C GLU A 99 -2.00 15.30 -6.93
N VAL A 100 -0.84 14.99 -6.35
CA VAL A 100 -0.69 14.09 -5.22
C VAL A 100 -0.10 14.90 -4.07
N GLU A 101 -0.73 14.84 -2.91
CA GLU A 101 -0.18 15.37 -1.68
C GLU A 101 0.44 14.22 -0.90
N GLY A 102 1.75 14.32 -0.63
CA GLY A 102 2.46 13.29 0.10
C GLY A 102 3.86 13.72 0.52
N ARG A 103 4.45 12.93 1.42
CA ARG A 103 5.80 13.17 1.96
C ARG A 103 6.70 11.97 1.69
N VAL A 104 7.86 12.25 1.10
CA VAL A 104 8.92 11.24 0.95
C VAL A 104 9.75 11.17 2.22
N GLY A 105 10.08 9.96 2.67
CA GLY A 105 11.00 9.76 3.79
C GLY A 105 12.41 10.26 3.46
N ALA A 106 13.20 10.55 4.49
CA ALA A 106 14.54 11.14 4.33
C ALA A 106 15.48 10.28 3.45
N GLY A 107 15.34 8.95 3.48
CA GLY A 107 16.11 8.03 2.65
C GLY A 107 15.55 7.76 1.25
N GLY A 108 14.44 8.41 0.88
CA GLY A 108 13.77 8.19 -0.39
C GLY A 108 13.10 6.81 -0.55
N ASP A 109 13.07 5.99 0.50
CA ASP A 109 12.58 4.59 0.52
C ASP A 109 11.13 4.44 0.97
N THR A 110 10.51 5.52 1.43
CA THR A 110 9.13 5.51 1.89
C THR A 110 8.38 6.72 1.37
N PHE A 111 7.08 6.54 1.16
CA PHE A 111 6.17 7.61 0.74
C PHE A 111 4.92 7.57 1.61
N THR A 112 4.52 8.71 2.16
CA THR A 112 3.29 8.87 2.96
C THR A 112 2.30 9.69 2.15
N LEU A 113 1.22 9.06 1.71
CA LEU A 113 0.17 9.67 0.91
C LEU A 113 -0.86 10.35 1.81
N HIS A 114 -1.12 11.64 1.55
CA HIS A 114 -2.12 12.45 2.24
C HIS A 114 -3.34 12.75 1.37
N ALA A 115 -3.19 12.99 0.07
CA ALA A 115 -4.33 13.23 -0.82
C ALA A 115 -4.02 12.86 -2.29
N ILE A 116 -5.09 12.53 -3.03
CA ILE A 116 -5.07 12.43 -4.50
C ILE A 116 -6.17 13.35 -5.02
N ARG A 117 -5.79 14.31 -5.87
CA ARG A 117 -6.70 15.27 -6.48
C ARG A 117 -6.93 14.94 -7.95
N VAL A 118 -8.19 15.05 -8.35
CA VAL A 118 -8.67 14.88 -9.72
C VAL A 118 -9.56 16.07 -10.08
N THR A 119 -9.71 16.33 -11.38
CA THR A 119 -10.72 17.24 -11.89
C THR A 119 -11.99 16.46 -12.21
N ARG A 120 -13.15 16.99 -11.81
CA ARG A 120 -14.47 16.47 -12.17
C ARG A 120 -15.39 17.66 -12.35
N ASP A 121 -16.12 17.71 -13.46
CA ASP A 121 -17.07 18.79 -13.74
C ASP A 121 -16.39 20.17 -13.63
N ASP A 122 -15.16 20.29 -14.16
CA ASP A 122 -14.25 21.47 -14.08
C ASP A 122 -13.80 21.90 -12.67
N GLU A 123 -14.14 21.14 -11.62
CA GLU A 123 -13.69 21.39 -10.26
C GLU A 123 -12.59 20.41 -9.83
N THR A 124 -11.56 20.92 -9.15
CA THR A 124 -10.57 20.07 -8.48
C THR A 124 -11.14 19.52 -7.18
N ARG A 125 -11.09 18.20 -6.99
CA ARG A 125 -11.62 17.52 -5.81
C ARG A 125 -10.65 16.47 -5.28
N ASP A 126 -10.67 16.27 -3.97
CA ASP A 126 -9.92 15.19 -3.32
C ASP A 126 -10.64 13.85 -3.52
N ALA A 127 -10.18 13.07 -4.49
CA ALA A 127 -10.62 11.69 -4.69
C ALA A 127 -10.20 10.78 -3.53
N PHE A 128 -9.05 11.07 -2.93
CA PHE A 128 -8.59 10.51 -1.66
C PHE A 128 -8.09 11.63 -0.76
N ALA A 129 -8.38 11.56 0.54
CA ALA A 129 -7.81 12.43 1.55
C ALA A 129 -7.64 11.67 2.87
N ALA A 130 -6.48 11.84 3.51
CA ALA A 130 -6.19 11.34 4.84
C ALA A 130 -7.24 11.83 5.85
N GLY A 131 -7.55 10.99 6.84
CA GLY A 131 -8.55 11.27 7.86
C GLY A 131 -10.00 11.06 7.42
N ARG A 132 -10.28 10.87 6.12
CA ARG A 132 -11.60 10.41 5.66
C ARG A 132 -11.67 8.90 5.73
N SER A 133 -12.39 8.36 6.72
CA SER A 133 -12.66 6.92 6.80
C SER A 133 -13.86 6.54 5.94
N ASP A 134 -13.69 6.63 4.61
CA ASP A 134 -14.72 6.32 3.61
C ASP A 134 -14.32 5.16 2.68
N ALA A 135 -15.20 4.80 1.75
CA ALA A 135 -14.93 3.73 0.79
C ALA A 135 -13.75 4.05 -0.14
N ALA A 136 -13.48 5.34 -0.42
CA ALA A 136 -12.35 5.75 -1.26
C ALA A 136 -11.01 5.56 -0.53
N HIS A 137 -11.00 5.73 0.80
CA HIS A 137 -9.85 5.38 1.63
C HIS A 137 -9.52 3.89 1.53
N LEU A 138 -10.50 3.00 1.73
CA LEU A 138 -10.31 1.56 1.57
C LEU A 138 -9.92 1.17 0.14
N ALA A 139 -10.48 1.85 -0.87
CA ALA A 139 -10.13 1.62 -2.26
C ALA A 139 -8.65 1.97 -2.54
N THR A 140 -8.20 3.11 -2.02
CA THR A 140 -6.80 3.57 -2.18
C THR A 140 -5.83 2.68 -1.40
N LEU A 141 -6.23 2.23 -0.21
CA LEU A 141 -5.49 1.23 0.54
C LEU A 141 -5.39 -0.10 -0.23
N ALA A 142 -6.47 -0.53 -0.89
CA ALA A 142 -6.47 -1.73 -1.72
C ALA A 142 -5.49 -1.61 -2.91
N SER A 143 -5.46 -0.46 -3.59
CA SER A 143 -4.53 -0.25 -4.72
C SER A 143 -3.07 -0.21 -4.27
N LEU A 144 -2.78 0.32 -3.07
CA LEU A 144 -1.45 0.30 -2.50
C LEU A 144 -1.04 -1.13 -2.14
N HIS A 145 -1.90 -1.91 -1.48
CA HIS A 145 -1.64 -3.32 -1.18
C HIS A 145 -1.47 -4.21 -2.44
N HIS A 146 -1.97 -3.75 -3.59
CA HIS A 146 -1.71 -4.40 -4.88
C HIS A 146 -0.24 -4.27 -5.31
N HIS A 147 0.39 -3.12 -5.02
CA HIS A 147 1.73 -2.78 -5.52
C HIS A 147 2.83 -2.91 -4.47
N PHE A 148 2.51 -2.70 -3.21
CA PHE A 148 3.45 -2.59 -2.11
C PHE A 148 3.21 -3.69 -1.08
N PRO A 149 4.26 -4.38 -0.62
CA PRO A 149 4.12 -5.39 0.43
C PRO A 149 3.88 -4.78 1.80
N ALA A 150 4.42 -3.58 2.04
CA ALA A 150 4.32 -2.86 3.30
C ALA A 150 3.50 -1.59 3.08
N VAL A 151 2.26 -1.63 3.56
CA VAL A 151 1.36 -0.48 3.59
C VAL A 151 0.85 -0.34 5.02
N ARG A 152 0.96 0.86 5.57
CA ARG A 152 0.52 1.18 6.92
C ARG A 152 -0.41 2.38 6.88
N VAL A 153 -1.50 2.30 7.64
CA VAL A 153 -2.36 3.44 7.92
C VAL A 153 -1.77 4.17 9.12
N GLU A 154 -1.42 5.45 8.94
CA GLU A 154 -0.92 6.32 9.99
C GLU A 154 -2.08 6.85 10.86
N ALA A 155 -1.76 7.43 12.01
CA ALA A 155 -2.77 7.85 13.00
C ALA A 155 -3.73 8.95 12.47
N ASP A 156 -3.27 9.77 11.52
CA ASP A 156 -4.06 10.78 10.83
C ASP A 156 -4.83 10.21 9.62
N GLY A 157 -4.73 8.90 9.36
CA GLY A 157 -5.34 8.22 8.22
C GLY A 157 -4.52 8.31 6.93
N ALA A 158 -3.33 8.92 6.95
CA ALA A 158 -2.42 8.89 5.81
C ALA A 158 -1.94 7.46 5.52
N LEU A 159 -1.57 7.19 4.28
CA LEU A 159 -1.16 5.85 3.85
C LEU A 159 0.32 5.83 3.55
N ARG A 160 1.10 5.15 4.40
CA ARG A 160 2.54 5.01 4.23
C ARG A 160 2.88 3.72 3.51
N VAL A 161 3.75 3.82 2.51
CA VAL A 161 4.31 2.67 1.79
C VAL A 161 5.83 2.63 1.85
N ALA A 162 6.37 1.42 1.74
CA ALA A 162 7.77 1.15 1.51
C ALA A 162 7.93 0.19 0.33
N ASP A 163 9.03 0.32 -0.40
CA ASP A 163 9.33 -0.55 -1.53
C ASP A 163 9.64 -2.00 -1.08
N GLY A 164 9.41 -2.95 -1.98
CA GLY A 164 9.64 -4.38 -1.76
C GLY A 164 8.86 -5.25 -2.74
N PRO A 165 9.02 -6.58 -2.67
CA PRO A 165 8.34 -7.51 -3.57
C PRO A 165 6.82 -7.48 -3.35
N ALA A 166 6.07 -7.12 -4.39
CA ALA A 166 4.60 -7.06 -4.33
C ALA A 166 3.97 -8.45 -4.10
N GLY A 167 2.84 -8.46 -3.40
CA GLY A 167 2.01 -9.64 -3.18
C GLY A 167 1.57 -9.84 -1.74
N TRP A 168 0.88 -10.95 -1.51
CA TRP A 168 0.51 -11.38 -0.17
C TRP A 168 1.74 -11.77 0.64
N SER A 169 1.93 -11.12 1.78
CA SER A 169 2.95 -11.42 2.79
C SER A 169 2.34 -12.02 4.06
N GLY A 170 1.03 -11.83 4.28
CA GLY A 170 0.37 -12.23 5.51
C GLY A 170 0.67 -11.31 6.70
N SER A 171 1.18 -10.10 6.45
CA SER A 171 1.41 -9.13 7.51
C SER A 171 0.10 -8.76 8.23
N GLY A 172 0.22 -8.29 9.47
CA GLY A 172 -0.92 -7.85 10.26
C GLY A 172 -1.73 -6.76 9.56
N GLU A 173 -1.07 -5.87 8.83
CA GLU A 173 -1.70 -4.80 8.04
C GLU A 173 -2.51 -5.35 6.88
N GLN A 174 -1.98 -6.33 6.12
CA GLN A 174 -2.73 -6.95 5.03
C GLN A 174 -3.97 -7.71 5.54
N VAL A 175 -3.83 -8.43 6.66
CA VAL A 175 -4.96 -9.12 7.30
C VAL A 175 -5.99 -8.12 7.81
N ALA A 176 -5.57 -7.05 8.48
CA ALA A 176 -6.44 -6.00 8.97
C ALA A 176 -7.20 -5.30 7.83
N PHE A 177 -6.52 -4.99 6.72
CA PHE A 177 -7.15 -4.48 5.51
C PHE A 177 -8.18 -5.48 4.97
N ALA A 178 -7.83 -6.75 4.80
CA ALA A 178 -8.71 -7.75 4.22
C ALA A 178 -10.00 -7.92 5.05
N VAL A 179 -9.87 -8.00 6.37
CA VAL A 179 -11.02 -8.05 7.30
C VAL A 179 -11.89 -6.80 7.16
N THR A 180 -11.28 -5.61 7.15
CA THR A 180 -12.02 -4.34 7.04
C THR A 180 -12.72 -4.22 5.69
N ALA A 181 -12.04 -4.57 4.60
CA ALA A 181 -12.62 -4.60 3.26
C ALA A 181 -13.81 -5.55 3.20
N CYS A 182 -13.70 -6.77 3.74
CA CYS A 182 -14.81 -7.72 3.81
C CYS A 182 -16.04 -7.12 4.53
N ARG A 183 -15.84 -6.46 5.67
CA ARG A 183 -16.92 -5.86 6.45
C ARG A 183 -17.56 -4.68 5.74
N GLU A 184 -16.74 -3.74 5.29
CA GLU A 184 -17.21 -2.42 4.85
C GLU A 184 -17.53 -2.35 3.35
N LEU A 185 -16.78 -3.06 2.51
CA LEU A 185 -17.01 -3.07 1.06
C LEU A 185 -17.92 -4.22 0.63
N TRP A 186 -17.72 -5.40 1.20
CA TRP A 186 -18.45 -6.62 0.80
C TRP A 186 -19.65 -6.93 1.69
N GLY A 187 -19.87 -6.18 2.78
CA GLY A 187 -20.99 -6.37 3.71
C GLY A 187 -20.89 -7.62 4.57
N LEU A 188 -19.73 -8.29 4.60
CA LEU A 188 -19.47 -9.51 5.35
C LEU A 188 -19.08 -9.17 6.79
N ARG A 189 -20.05 -8.67 7.56
CA ARG A 189 -19.86 -8.07 8.89
C ARG A 189 -19.17 -8.99 9.92
N THR A 190 -19.31 -10.31 9.76
CA THR A 190 -18.74 -11.32 10.66
C THR A 190 -17.29 -11.67 10.34
N ALA A 191 -16.72 -11.15 9.24
CA ALA A 191 -15.35 -11.45 8.87
C ALA A 191 -14.37 -11.05 9.98
N ASP A 192 -13.39 -11.90 10.26
CA ASP A 192 -12.36 -11.70 11.28
C ASP A 192 -11.01 -12.27 10.77
N PRO A 193 -9.90 -12.08 11.51
CA PRO A 193 -8.58 -12.55 11.06
C PRO A 193 -8.48 -14.04 10.72
N THR A 194 -9.37 -14.88 11.27
CA THR A 194 -9.35 -16.34 11.11
C THR A 194 -10.21 -16.82 9.95
N ASN A 195 -11.28 -16.11 9.59
CA ASN A 195 -12.29 -16.59 8.62
C ASN A 195 -12.47 -15.68 7.38
N TRP A 196 -11.79 -14.53 7.29
CA TRP A 196 -11.99 -13.61 6.15
C TRP A 196 -11.70 -14.26 4.79
N ARG A 197 -10.75 -15.20 4.70
CA ARG A 197 -10.42 -15.90 3.44
C ARG A 197 -11.61 -16.69 2.91
N GLU A 198 -12.29 -17.43 3.80
CA GLU A 198 -13.49 -18.19 3.46
C GLU A 198 -14.61 -17.25 2.98
N HIS A 199 -14.76 -16.11 3.65
CA HIS A 199 -15.69 -15.07 3.23
C HIS A 199 -15.40 -14.53 1.83
N VAL A 200 -14.13 -14.26 1.49
CA VAL A 200 -13.72 -13.82 0.15
C VAL A 200 -13.99 -14.91 -0.89
N SER A 201 -13.69 -16.16 -0.59
CA SER A 201 -13.97 -17.28 -1.50
C SER A 201 -15.47 -17.44 -1.78
N ARG A 202 -16.33 -17.34 -0.74
CA ARG A 202 -17.78 -17.35 -0.89
C ARG A 202 -18.32 -16.15 -1.66
N ALA A 203 -17.65 -15.01 -1.62
CA ALA A 203 -18.01 -13.81 -2.38
C ALA A 203 -17.68 -13.91 -3.89
N GLY A 204 -17.31 -15.10 -4.39
CA GLY A 204 -17.08 -15.35 -5.81
C GLY A 204 -15.61 -15.32 -6.24
N HIS A 205 -14.67 -15.17 -5.29
CA HIS A 205 -13.25 -15.28 -5.59
C HIS A 205 -12.79 -16.74 -5.49
N ALA A 206 -12.88 -17.46 -6.62
CA ALA A 206 -12.52 -18.88 -6.70
C ALA A 206 -11.03 -19.18 -6.47
N ILE A 207 -10.16 -18.19 -6.58
CA ILE A 207 -8.71 -18.31 -6.35
C ILE A 207 -8.42 -18.01 -4.89
N ASP A 208 -7.55 -18.81 -4.26
CA ASP A 208 -7.08 -18.59 -2.90
C ASP A 208 -6.58 -17.13 -2.73
N PRO A 209 -7.21 -16.32 -1.86
CA PRO A 209 -6.81 -14.93 -1.62
C PRO A 209 -5.38 -14.77 -1.09
N ALA A 210 -4.78 -15.83 -0.51
CA ALA A 210 -3.40 -15.83 -0.05
C ALA A 210 -2.38 -16.19 -1.15
N SER A 211 -2.83 -16.56 -2.34
CA SER A 211 -1.97 -16.69 -3.52
C SER A 211 -1.66 -15.33 -4.13
N ARG A 212 -0.56 -15.22 -4.89
CA ARG A 212 -0.20 -13.97 -5.59
C ARG A 212 -1.32 -13.47 -6.50
N SER A 213 -1.90 -14.36 -7.31
CA SER A 213 -2.99 -14.03 -8.25
C SER A 213 -4.30 -13.72 -7.53
N GLY A 214 -4.64 -14.48 -6.48
CA GLY A 214 -5.84 -14.23 -5.67
C GLY A 214 -5.77 -12.90 -4.93
N TRP A 215 -4.64 -12.56 -4.33
CA TRP A 215 -4.43 -11.25 -3.70
C TRP A 215 -4.55 -10.10 -4.68
N ALA A 216 -3.94 -10.24 -5.86
CA ALA A 216 -4.02 -9.24 -6.93
C ALA A 216 -5.47 -9.04 -7.42
N ALA A 217 -6.24 -10.13 -7.53
CA ALA A 217 -7.65 -10.07 -7.90
C ALA A 217 -8.51 -9.43 -6.80
N PHE A 218 -8.32 -9.82 -5.54
CA PHE A 218 -9.05 -9.31 -4.39
C PHE A 218 -8.82 -7.80 -4.18
N THR A 219 -7.57 -7.34 -4.22
CA THR A 219 -7.23 -5.91 -4.08
C THR A 219 -7.78 -5.08 -5.23
N ARG A 220 -7.73 -5.58 -6.47
CA ARG A 220 -8.34 -4.91 -7.63
C ARG A 220 -9.87 -4.82 -7.52
N ALA A 221 -10.52 -5.90 -7.12
CA ALA A 221 -11.97 -5.90 -6.92
C ALA A 221 -12.37 -4.93 -5.79
N SER A 222 -11.64 -4.94 -4.68
CA SER A 222 -11.87 -4.02 -3.56
C SER A 222 -11.66 -2.54 -3.95
N LEU A 223 -10.64 -2.24 -4.76
CA LEU A 223 -10.43 -0.92 -5.36
C LEU A 223 -11.65 -0.49 -6.18
N ARG A 224 -12.09 -1.32 -7.13
CA ARG A 224 -13.23 -0.99 -7.99
C ARG A 224 -14.52 -0.81 -7.20
N ARG A 225 -14.75 -1.68 -6.22
CA ARG A 225 -15.94 -1.62 -5.36
C ARG A 225 -15.95 -0.36 -4.50
N GLY A 226 -14.81 -0.01 -3.88
CA GLY A 226 -14.69 1.21 -3.08
C GLY A 226 -14.81 2.50 -3.90
N LEU A 227 -14.33 2.50 -5.16
CA LEU A 227 -14.52 3.61 -6.10
C LEU A 227 -15.83 3.55 -6.90
N ARG A 228 -16.66 2.51 -6.69
CA ARG A 228 -17.93 2.27 -7.40
C ARG A 228 -17.78 2.18 -8.93
N THR A 229 -16.75 1.47 -9.38
CA THR A 229 -16.44 1.22 -10.80
C THR A 229 -16.55 -0.24 -11.20
N GLU A 230 -17.15 -1.07 -10.36
CA GLU A 230 -17.53 -2.43 -10.74
C GLU A 230 -18.53 -2.38 -11.90
N SER A 231 -18.26 -3.16 -12.94
CA SER A 231 -19.19 -3.34 -14.06
C SER A 231 -20.10 -4.50 -13.67
N TYR A 232 -21.40 -4.25 -13.57
CA TYR A 232 -22.43 -5.29 -13.42
C TYR A 232 -22.72 -5.95 -14.76
#